data_AF-A0A9D7F1W9-F1
#
_entry.id   AF-A0A9D7F1W9-F1
#
_cell.length_a   1.000
_cell.length_b   1.000
_cell.length_c   1.000
_cell.angle_alpha   90.00
_cell.angle_beta   90.00
_cell.angle_gamma   90.00
#
_symmetry.space_group_name_H-M   'P 1'
#
loop_
_entity.id
_entity.type
_entity.pdbx_description
1 polymer ?
#
loop_
_entity_poly.entity_id
_entity_poly.type
_entity_poly.pdbx_seq_one_letter_code
_entity_poly.pdbx_strand_id
1 'polypeptide(L)' 'MDRAKKTLSHLTEALNITNVPTIIVMKNGKEIGRVVEYGKYGLFDMELGEILKKLDN' A
#
# COMPACT_ATOMS: atom_id res chain seq x y z
N MET A 1 -16.87 13.18 3.23
CA MET A 1 -15.48 12.79 2.90
C MET A 1 -14.58 13.26 4.03
N ASP A 2 -14.23 12.36 4.96
CA ASP A 2 -13.30 12.67 6.04
C ASP A 2 -11.88 12.81 5.50
N ARG A 3 -11.43 14.06 5.30
CA ARG A 3 -10.05 14.36 4.85
C ARG A 3 -8.98 13.96 5.86
N ALA A 4 -9.37 13.73 7.11
CA ALA A 4 -8.44 13.43 8.19
C ALA A 4 -7.89 11.99 8.15
N LYS A 5 -8.40 11.09 7.31
CA LYS A 5 -7.91 9.70 7.14
C LYS A 5 -7.62 8.97 8.47
N LYS A 6 -8.37 9.28 9.52
CA LYS A 6 -8.20 8.65 10.85
C LYS A 6 -8.96 7.33 10.85
N THR A 7 -8.25 6.23 10.73
CA THR A 7 -8.81 4.88 10.94
C THR A 7 -8.88 4.57 12.44
N LEU A 8 -9.78 3.66 12.83
CA LEU A 8 -9.78 3.10 14.18
C LEU A 8 -8.35 2.66 14.52
N SER A 9 -7.80 3.17 15.62
CA SER A 9 -6.46 2.86 16.13
C SER A 9 -5.25 3.61 15.52
N HIS A 10 -5.43 4.75 14.84
CA HIS A 10 -4.30 5.53 14.27
C HIS A 10 -3.42 4.71 13.33
N LEU A 11 -3.96 3.65 12.74
CA LEU A 11 -3.21 2.72 11.91
C LEU A 11 -2.63 3.42 10.68
N THR A 12 -3.34 4.42 10.15
CA THR A 12 -2.84 5.31 9.09
C THR A 12 -1.53 6.01 9.47
N GLU A 13 -1.40 6.48 10.72
CA GLU A 13 -0.18 7.13 11.23
C GLU A 13 0.91 6.09 11.52
N ALA A 14 0.55 4.96 12.14
CA ALA A 14 1.49 3.87 12.44
C ALA A 14 2.11 3.26 11.17
N LEU A 15 1.34 3.18 10.08
CA LEU A 15 1.79 2.71 8.76
C LEU A 15 2.30 3.84 7.86
N ASN A 16 2.39 5.08 8.37
CA ASN A 16 2.89 6.26 7.68
C ASN A 16 2.23 6.50 6.30
N ILE A 17 0.91 6.33 6.24
CA ILE A 17 0.10 6.47 5.02
C ILE A 17 -0.30 7.94 4.83
N THR A 18 0.37 8.64 3.93
CA THR A 18 0.07 10.05 3.59
C THR A 18 -0.95 10.17 2.46
N ASN A 19 -0.84 9.33 1.44
CA ASN A 19 -1.63 9.37 0.21
C ASN A 19 -2.66 8.23 0.18
N VAL A 20 -3.84 8.47 -0.39
CA VAL A 20 -4.89 7.43 -0.52
C VAL A 20 -5.42 7.40 -1.95
N PRO A 21 -5.79 6.23 -2.48
CA PRO A 21 -5.67 4.89 -1.86
C PRO A 21 -4.20 4.47 -1.62
N THR A 22 -3.89 3.58 -0.67
CA THR A 22 -2.57 2.94 -0.53
C THR A 22 -2.79 1.47 -0.19
N ILE A 23 -2.13 0.57 -0.92
CA ILE A 23 -2.21 -0.88 -0.75
C ILE A 23 -0.85 -1.34 -0.24
N ILE A 24 -0.80 -1.99 0.93
CA ILE A 24 0.45 -2.49 1.52
C ILE A 24 0.46 -4.02 1.39
N VAL A 25 1.56 -4.56 0.85
CA VAL A 25 1.78 -5.99 0.68
C VAL A 25 2.67 -6.47 1.82
N MET A 26 2.15 -7.41 2.61
CA MET A 26 2.81 -7.97 3.78
C MET A 26 3.10 -9.47 3.56
N LYS A 27 4.30 -9.93 3.90
CA LYS A 27 4.66 -11.37 3.96
C LYS A 27 5.33 -11.68 5.28
N ASN A 28 4.87 -12.72 5.97
CA ASN A 28 5.39 -13.16 7.28
C ASN A 28 5.52 -12.02 8.31
N GLY A 29 4.54 -11.10 8.34
CA GLY A 29 4.54 -9.96 9.26
C GLY A 29 5.47 -8.80 8.89
N LYS A 30 6.17 -8.87 7.74
CA LYS A 30 7.01 -7.78 7.22
C LYS A 30 6.40 -7.17 5.97
N GLU A 31 6.50 -5.83 5.85
CA GLU A 31 6.17 -5.12 4.61
C GLU A 31 7.19 -5.49 3.52
N ILE A 32 6.69 -6.03 2.41
CA ILE A 32 7.52 -6.38 1.23
C ILE A 32 7.36 -5.36 0.09
N GLY A 33 6.33 -4.54 0.13
CA GLY A 33 6.10 -3.47 -0.82
C GLY A 33 4.76 -2.79 -0.57
N ARG A 34 4.56 -1.63 -1.21
CA ARG A 34 3.30 -0.91 -1.16
C ARG A 34 3.05 -0.18 -2.48
N VAL A 35 1.79 -0.13 -2.89
CA VAL A 35 1.32 0.65 -4.04
C VAL A 35 0.62 1.88 -3.48
N VAL A 36 1.10 3.06 -3.84
CA VAL A 36 0.51 4.33 -3.41
C VAL A 36 -0.32 4.91 -4.54
N GLU A 37 -1.59 5.16 -4.26
CA GLU A 37 -2.60 5.71 -5.15
C GLU A 37 -2.89 4.80 -6.37
N TYR A 38 -2.82 5.33 -7.59
CA TYR A 38 -2.86 4.56 -8.82
C TYR A 38 -1.45 4.26 -9.38
N GLY A 39 -0.43 4.58 -8.58
CA GLY A 39 1.00 4.51 -8.88
C GLY A 39 1.35 4.98 -10.30
N LYS A 40 2.29 4.29 -10.96
CA LYS A 40 2.86 4.74 -12.24
C LYS A 40 1.94 4.47 -13.43
N TYR A 41 1.14 3.41 -13.38
CA TYR A 41 0.39 2.90 -14.52
C TYR A 41 -1.09 3.23 -14.49
N GLY A 42 -1.59 3.85 -13.42
CA GLY A 42 -3.03 4.05 -13.23
C GLY A 42 -3.77 2.78 -12.75
N LEU A 43 -3.10 1.62 -12.80
CA LEU A 43 -3.63 0.30 -12.48
C LEU A 43 -2.77 -0.35 -11.41
N PHE A 44 -3.35 -0.52 -10.21
CA PHE A 44 -2.67 -1.11 -9.08
C PHE A 44 -2.28 -2.58 -9.33
N ASP A 45 -3.01 -3.30 -10.19
CA ASP A 45 -2.77 -4.72 -10.50
C ASP A 45 -1.39 -4.97 -11.11
N MET A 46 -0.92 -4.07 -11.99
CA MET A 46 0.39 -4.24 -12.62
C MET A 46 1.54 -4.07 -11.62
N GLU A 47 1.48 -3.04 -10.78
CA GLU A 47 2.49 -2.82 -9.75
C GLU A 47 2.47 -3.91 -8.68
N LEU A 48 1.28 -4.39 -8.32
CA LEU A 48 1.15 -5.54 -7.44
C LEU A 48 1.82 -6.78 -8.05
N GLY A 49 1.61 -7.02 -9.35
CA GLY A 49 2.27 -8.09 -10.10
C GLY A 49 3.80 -7.98 -10.08
N GLU A 50 4.35 -6.78 -10.21
CA GLU A 50 5.80 -6.55 -10.10
C GLU A 50 6.34 -6.84 -8.70
N ILE A 51 5.63 -6.42 -7.65
CA ILE A 51 6.00 -6.68 -6.25
C ILE A 51 5.98 -8.19 -5.99
N LEU A 52 4.96 -8.90 -6.46
CA LEU A 52 4.85 -10.35 -6.32
C LEU A 52 5.93 -11.08 -7.13
N LYS A 53 6.24 -10.64 -8.35
CA LYS A 53 7.30 -11.25 -9.16
C LYS A 53 8.69 -11.12 -8.51
N LYS A 54 8.97 -10.02 -7.81
CA LYS A 54 10.20 -9.84 -7.02
C LYS A 54 10.27 -10.75 -5.79
N LEU A 55 9.13 -11.29 -5.35
CA LEU A 55 9.04 -12.17 -4.20
C LEU A 55 9.27 -13.64 -4.55
N ASP A 56 8.99 -14.01 -5.81
CA ASP A 56 9.12 -15.35 -6.36
C ASP A 56 10.51 -15.62 -6.99
N ASN A 57 11.31 -14.57 -7.25
CA ASN A 57 12.72 -14.67 -7.64
C ASN A 57 13.65 -14.59 -6.43
#